data_AF-A0A0N9NCQ5-F1
#
_entry.id   AF-A0A0N9NCQ5-F1
#
_cell.length_a   1.000
_cell.length_b   1.000
_cell.length_c   1.000
_cell.angle_alpha   90.00
_cell.angle_beta   90.00
_cell.angle_gamma   90.00
#
_symmetry.space_group_name_H-M   'P 1'
#
loop_
_entity.id
_entity.type
_entity.pdbx_description
1 polymer ?
#
loop_
_entity_poly.entity_id
_entity_poly.type
_entity_poly.pdbx_seq_one_letter_code
_entity_poly.pdbx_strand_id
1 'polypeptide(L)'
;MDSLQPRSDGPRRRRAFTPADKLAHLAAYEQACASNEGGAYLRREGLYSSLISEWRKQRDAGVLDGAPAGAKIGKLTAEQAEIARLRRELDRTTKRLATTEAALDIMGKAHALLESLSESADTDEPHNKR
;
A
#
# COMPACT_ATOMS: atom_id res chain seq x y z
N MET A 1 -11.34 -35.31 -47.40
CA MET A 1 -10.27 -34.36 -47.78
C MET A 1 -10.05 -33.48 -46.57
N ASP A 2 -9.17 -33.90 -45.66
CA ASP A 2 -8.83 -33.15 -44.45
C ASP A 2 -7.97 -31.95 -44.82
N SER A 3 -8.56 -30.77 -44.80
CA SER A 3 -7.82 -29.52 -44.92
C SER A 3 -7.39 -29.06 -43.54
N LEU A 4 -6.12 -29.31 -43.24
CA LEU A 4 -5.36 -28.83 -42.09
C LEU A 4 -5.59 -27.33 -41.86
N GLN A 5 -6.33 -26.99 -40.80
CA GLN A 5 -6.32 -25.62 -40.27
C GLN A 5 -4.91 -25.29 -39.76
N PRO A 6 -4.31 -24.14 -40.13
CA PRO A 6 -3.05 -23.73 -39.55
C PRO A 6 -3.28 -23.41 -38.08
N ARG A 7 -2.68 -24.21 -37.17
CA ARG A 7 -2.58 -23.87 -35.76
C ARG A 7 -1.78 -22.58 -35.63
N SER A 8 -2.46 -21.45 -35.45
CA SER A 8 -1.85 -20.17 -35.10
C SER A 8 -1.38 -20.15 -33.65
N ASP A 9 -0.60 -21.16 -33.24
CA ASP A 9 -0.07 -21.31 -31.88
C ASP A 9 1.46 -21.45 -31.93
N GLY A 10 2.09 -20.53 -32.67
CA GLY A 10 3.51 -20.25 -32.47
C GLY A 10 3.71 -19.63 -31.08
N PRO A 11 4.87 -19.82 -30.44
CA PRO A 11 5.11 -19.32 -29.09
C PRO A 11 4.85 -17.81 -29.03
N ARG A 12 3.75 -17.40 -28.37
CA ARG A 12 3.45 -16.00 -28.09
C ARG A 12 4.66 -15.40 -27.38
N ARG A 13 5.29 -14.39 -28.00
CA ARG A 13 6.37 -13.61 -27.37
C ARG A 13 5.91 -13.21 -25.97
N ARG A 14 6.65 -13.62 -24.93
CA ARG A 14 6.38 -13.21 -23.55
C ARG A 14 6.36 -11.68 -23.52
N ARG A 15 5.25 -11.09 -23.08
CA ARG A 15 5.09 -9.63 -22.96
C ARG A 15 6.20 -9.11 -22.04
N ALA A 16 7.07 -8.25 -22.57
CA ALA A 16 8.12 -7.60 -21.80
C ALA A 16 7.57 -6.28 -21.27
N PHE A 17 7.71 -6.04 -19.97
CA PHE A 17 7.31 -4.81 -19.31
C PHE A 17 8.53 -3.96 -18.99
N THR A 18 8.49 -2.70 -19.42
CA THR A 18 9.50 -1.72 -18.99
C THR A 18 9.32 -1.38 -17.51
N PRO A 19 10.35 -0.84 -16.82
CA PRO A 19 10.20 -0.38 -15.44
C PRO A 19 9.04 0.62 -15.27
N ALA A 20 8.86 1.52 -16.23
CA ALA A 20 7.76 2.48 -16.27
C ALA A 20 6.39 1.79 -16.39
N ASP A 21 6.26 0.78 -17.26
CA ASP A 21 5.00 0.01 -17.40
C ASP A 21 4.64 -0.70 -16.09
N LYS A 22 5.64 -1.25 -15.39
CA LYS A 22 5.43 -1.91 -14.10
C LYS A 22 4.91 -0.93 -13.05
N LEU A 23 5.52 0.25 -12.96
CA LEU A 23 5.08 1.30 -12.03
C LEU A 23 3.68 1.79 -12.36
N ALA A 24 3.37 2.01 -13.65
CA ALA A 24 2.03 2.40 -14.09
C ALA A 24 0.99 1.32 -13.73
N HIS A 25 1.32 0.04 -13.96
CA HIS A 25 0.42 -1.04 -13.60
C HIS A 25 0.23 -1.20 -12.09
N LEU A 26 1.26 -0.95 -11.28
CA LEU A 26 1.15 -0.93 -9.81
C LEU A 26 0.22 0.18 -9.34
N ALA A 27 0.41 1.41 -9.86
CA ALA A 27 -0.42 2.56 -9.49
C ALA A 27 -1.88 2.34 -9.87
N ALA A 28 -2.15 1.87 -11.09
CA ALA A 28 -3.51 1.58 -11.54
C ALA A 28 -4.14 0.41 -10.77
N TYR A 29 -3.36 -0.63 -10.40
CA TYR A 29 -3.84 -1.70 -9.54
C TYR A 29 -4.21 -1.21 -8.13
N GLU A 30 -3.37 -0.36 -7.52
CA GLU A 30 -3.61 0.20 -6.19
C GLU A 30 -4.85 1.11 -6.16
N GLN A 31 -5.05 1.92 -7.21
CA GLN A 31 -6.28 2.71 -7.40
C GLN A 31 -7.51 1.81 -7.56
N ALA A 32 -7.42 0.76 -8.37
CA ALA A 32 -8.52 -0.20 -8.53
C ALA A 32 -8.80 -0.96 -7.22
N CYS A 33 -7.79 -1.21 -6.38
CA CYS A 33 -8.02 -1.79 -5.05
C CYS A 33 -8.81 -0.86 -4.12
N ALA A 34 -8.65 0.46 -4.23
CA ALA A 34 -9.42 1.42 -3.44
C ALA A 34 -10.94 1.36 -3.72
N SER A 35 -11.32 1.00 -4.96
CA SER A 35 -12.72 0.76 -5.36
C SER A 35 -13.14 -0.71 -5.32
N ASN A 36 -12.33 -1.60 -4.73
CA ASN A 36 -12.56 -3.05 -4.68
C ASN A 36 -12.60 -3.74 -6.07
N GLU A 37 -12.05 -3.10 -7.10
CA GLU A 37 -12.00 -3.57 -8.49
C GLU A 37 -10.64 -4.19 -8.88
N GLY A 38 -9.70 -4.36 -7.96
CA GLY A 38 -8.36 -4.87 -8.25
C GLY A 38 -8.36 -6.21 -9.00
N GLY A 39 -9.25 -7.14 -8.63
CA GLY A 39 -9.40 -8.41 -9.33
C GLY A 39 -9.99 -8.30 -10.75
N ALA A 40 -10.83 -7.28 -11.00
CA ALA A 40 -11.31 -6.98 -12.35
C ALA A 40 -10.18 -6.39 -13.21
N TYR A 41 -9.40 -5.47 -12.64
CA TYR A 41 -8.22 -4.91 -13.30
C TYR A 41 -7.22 -5.98 -13.74
N LEU A 42 -6.87 -6.92 -12.85
CA LEU A 42 -5.94 -8.01 -13.18
C LEU A 42 -6.41 -8.86 -14.37
N ARG A 43 -7.71 -9.18 -14.42
CA ARG A 43 -8.29 -9.95 -15.53
C ARG A 43 -8.28 -9.17 -16.84
N ARG A 44 -8.59 -7.86 -16.81
CA ARG A 44 -8.56 -6.99 -17.99
C ARG A 44 -7.14 -6.86 -18.57
N GLU A 45 -6.15 -6.71 -17.71
CA GLU A 45 -4.74 -6.54 -18.12
C GLU A 45 -4.01 -7.87 -18.38
N GLY A 46 -4.64 -9.01 -18.07
CA GLY A 46 -4.02 -10.33 -18.15
C GLY A 46 -2.85 -10.50 -17.17
N LEU A 47 -2.91 -9.85 -16.01
CA LEU A 47 -1.86 -9.85 -15.00
C LEU A 47 -2.18 -10.83 -13.87
N TYR A 48 -1.15 -11.50 -13.37
CA TYR A 48 -1.26 -12.35 -12.18
C TYR A 48 -0.93 -11.55 -10.92
N SER A 49 -1.60 -11.87 -9.81
CA SER A 49 -1.33 -11.26 -8.50
C SER A 49 0.11 -11.48 -8.02
N SER A 50 0.72 -12.61 -8.40
CA SER A 50 2.13 -12.90 -8.14
C SER A 50 3.06 -11.88 -8.80
N LEU A 51 2.75 -11.46 -10.03
CA LEU A 51 3.54 -10.48 -10.78
C LEU A 51 3.45 -9.09 -10.14
N ILE A 52 2.26 -8.68 -9.73
CA ILE A 52 2.07 -7.44 -8.95
C ILE A 52 2.85 -7.48 -7.64
N SER A 53 2.84 -8.63 -6.96
CA SER A 53 3.56 -8.79 -5.69
C SER A 53 5.07 -8.69 -5.88
N GLU A 54 5.61 -9.28 -6.94
CA GLU A 54 7.02 -9.14 -7.31
C GLU A 54 7.39 -7.70 -7.69
N TRP A 55 6.56 -7.02 -8.48
CA TRP A 55 6.80 -5.63 -8.85
C TRP A 55 6.74 -4.70 -7.63
N ARG A 56 5.85 -4.97 -6.67
CA ARG A 56 5.83 -4.24 -5.39
C ARG A 56 7.15 -4.38 -4.64
N LYS A 57 7.72 -5.59 -4.56
CA LYS A 57 9.06 -5.79 -3.98
C LYS A 57 10.15 -5.02 -4.75
N GLN A 58 10.09 -5.00 -6.08
CA GLN A 58 11.04 -4.26 -6.92
C GLN A 58 10.95 -2.73 -6.70
N ARG A 59 9.73 -2.20 -6.56
CA ARG A 59 9.48 -0.78 -6.19
C ARG A 59 10.02 -0.48 -4.79
N ASP A 60 9.65 -1.30 -3.80
CA ASP A 60 10.04 -1.08 -2.41
C ASP A 60 11.57 -1.15 -2.24
N ALA A 61 12.25 -1.95 -3.06
CA ALA A 61 13.70 -2.02 -3.13
C ALA A 61 14.36 -0.90 -3.96
N GLY A 62 13.58 -0.01 -4.58
CA GLY A 62 14.09 1.12 -5.38
C GLY A 62 14.66 0.72 -6.75
N VAL A 63 14.37 -0.49 -7.24
CA VAL A 63 14.95 -1.00 -8.49
C VAL A 63 14.17 -0.56 -9.72
N LEU A 64 12.91 -0.17 -9.53
CA LEU A 64 12.08 0.38 -10.61
C LEU A 64 12.32 1.88 -10.83
N ASP A 65 12.76 2.60 -9.81
CA ASP A 65 12.99 4.04 -9.87
C ASP A 65 14.36 4.32 -10.49
N GLY A 66 14.39 4.94 -11.67
CA GLY A 66 15.63 5.31 -12.37
C GLY A 66 16.27 4.21 -13.24
N ALA A 67 15.65 3.03 -13.35
CA ALA A 67 16.13 1.99 -14.26
C ALA A 67 15.94 2.41 -15.73
N PRO A 68 16.99 2.37 -16.58
CA PRO A 68 16.85 2.73 -17.99
C PRO A 68 15.95 1.74 -18.74
N ALA A 69 15.27 2.24 -19.78
CA ALA A 69 14.41 1.42 -20.62
C ALA A 69 15.19 0.25 -21.22
N GLY A 70 14.82 -0.99 -20.85
CA GLY A 70 15.49 -2.21 -21.31
C GLY A 70 16.45 -2.86 -20.31
N ALA A 71 16.68 -2.26 -19.13
CA ALA A 71 17.43 -2.92 -18.06
C ALA A 71 16.72 -4.20 -17.61
N LYS A 72 17.44 -5.33 -17.67
CA LYS A 72 16.95 -6.58 -17.09
C LYS A 72 16.99 -6.44 -15.58
N ILE A 73 15.83 -6.20 -14.97
CA ILE A 73 15.67 -6.25 -13.52
C ILE A 73 15.83 -7.70 -13.10
N GLY A 74 17.03 -8.04 -12.62
CA GLY A 74 17.39 -9.35 -12.11
C GLY A 74 16.89 -9.58 -10.69
N LYS A 75 17.51 -10.54 -10.00
CA LYS A 75 17.30 -10.73 -8.57
C LYS A 75 17.78 -9.48 -7.82
N LEU A 76 17.07 -9.15 -6.73
CA LEU A 76 17.44 -8.07 -5.82
C LEU A 76 18.85 -8.30 -5.25
N THR A 77 19.66 -7.25 -5.19
CA THR A 77 20.92 -7.28 -4.44
C THR A 77 20.65 -7.33 -2.93
N ALA A 78 21.67 -7.69 -2.14
CA ALA A 78 21.55 -7.71 -0.67
C ALA A 78 21.16 -6.33 -0.11
N GLU A 79 21.78 -5.26 -0.65
CA GLU A 79 21.46 -3.88 -0.29
C GLU A 79 20.00 -3.52 -0.62
N GLN A 80 19.52 -3.89 -1.81
CA GLN A 80 18.14 -3.67 -2.23
C GLN A 80 17.13 -4.42 -1.36
N ALA A 81 17.46 -5.64 -0.95
CA ALA A 81 16.64 -6.41 -0.02
C ALA A 81 16.59 -5.76 1.36
N GLU A 82 17.72 -5.23 1.85
CA GLU A 82 17.79 -4.53 3.13
C GLU A 82 17.03 -3.19 3.09
N ILE A 83 17.15 -2.42 2.01
CA ILE A 83 16.34 -1.20 1.78
C ILE A 83 14.85 -1.53 1.85
N ALA A 84 14.41 -2.60 1.18
CA ALA A 84 13.02 -3.02 1.22
C ALA A 84 12.58 -3.47 2.62
N ARG A 85 13.46 -4.13 3.38
CA ARG A 85 13.19 -4.51 4.78
C ARG A 85 13.04 -3.28 5.66
N LEU A 86 14.00 -2.36 5.61
CA LEU A 86 14.02 -1.14 6.41
C LEU A 86 12.79 -0.26 6.13
N ARG A 87 12.40 -0.11 4.86
CA ARG A 87 11.17 0.62 4.48
C ARG A 87 9.91 0.00 5.07
N ARG A 88 9.81 -1.33 5.12
CA ARG A 88 8.67 -2.02 5.76
C ARG A 88 8.67 -1.84 7.27
N GLU A 89 9.84 -1.86 7.89
CA GLU A 89 9.96 -1.63 9.33
C GLU A 89 9.55 -0.20 9.69
N LEU A 90 10.00 0.78 8.90
CA LEU A 90 9.60 2.18 9.03
C LEU A 90 8.08 2.36 8.88
N ASP A 91 7.45 1.75 7.88
CA ASP A 91 5.98 1.82 7.70
C ASP A 91 5.23 1.22 8.91
N ARG A 92 5.72 0.12 9.49
CA ARG A 92 5.12 -0.48 10.68
C ARG A 92 5.28 0.38 11.92
N THR A 93 6.48 0.93 12.14
CA THR A 93 6.75 1.77 13.31
C THR A 93 5.99 3.08 13.23
N THR A 94 5.92 3.71 12.06
CA THR A 94 5.13 4.92 11.83
C THR A 94 3.64 4.69 12.03
N LYS A 95 3.07 3.58 11.55
CA LYS A 95 1.67 3.22 11.84
C LYS A 95 1.42 3.03 13.33
N ARG A 96 2.32 2.36 14.04
CA ARG A 96 2.20 2.18 15.49
C ARG A 96 2.27 3.51 16.22
N LEU A 97 3.19 4.39 15.81
CA LEU A 97 3.33 5.74 16.34
C LEU A 97 2.04 6.55 16.15
N ALA A 98 1.48 6.57 14.94
CA ALA A 98 0.22 7.24 14.65
C ALA A 98 -0.93 6.72 15.51
N THR A 99 -1.03 5.40 15.74
CA THR A 99 -2.03 4.83 16.65
C THR A 99 -1.82 5.28 18.10
N THR A 100 -0.57 5.30 18.57
CA THR A 100 -0.28 5.76 19.94
C THR A 100 -0.57 7.24 20.13
N GLU A 101 -0.25 8.08 19.15
CA GLU A 101 -0.57 9.51 19.16
C GLU A 101 -2.08 9.75 19.19
N ALA A 102 -2.85 9.01 18.38
CA ALA A 102 -4.30 9.07 18.41
C ALA A 102 -4.88 8.65 19.78
N ALA A 103 -4.32 7.63 20.42
CA ALA A 103 -4.73 7.21 21.75
C ALA A 103 -4.45 8.30 22.81
N LEU A 104 -3.27 8.94 22.75
CA LEU A 104 -2.92 10.06 23.63
C LEU A 104 -3.88 11.24 23.44
N ASP A 105 -4.24 11.58 22.20
CA ASP A 105 -5.19 12.65 21.90
C ASP A 105 -6.59 12.36 22.47
N ILE A 106 -7.07 11.11 22.34
CA ILE A 106 -8.35 10.68 22.94
C ILE A 106 -8.31 10.80 24.47
N MET A 107 -7.23 10.35 25.10
CA MET A 107 -7.07 10.47 26.55
C MET A 107 -7.01 11.92 27.01
N GLY A 108 -6.32 12.79 26.28
CA GLY A 108 -6.29 14.23 26.54
C GLY A 108 -7.68 14.86 26.48
N LYS A 109 -8.47 14.53 25.44
CA LYS A 109 -9.86 15.00 25.29
C LYS A 109 -10.77 14.48 26.40
N ALA A 110 -10.60 13.23 26.81
CA ALA A 110 -11.36 12.64 27.91
C ALA A 110 -11.03 13.35 29.24
N HIS A 111 -9.75 13.64 29.50
CA HIS A 111 -9.34 14.39 30.70
C HIS A 111 -9.95 15.80 30.71
N ALA A 112 -9.84 16.54 29.60
CA ALA A 112 -10.43 17.88 29.50
C ALA A 112 -11.96 17.88 29.69
N LEU A 113 -12.64 16.86 29.18
CA LEU A 113 -14.08 16.69 29.39
C LEU A 113 -14.40 16.44 30.87
N LEU A 114 -13.65 15.55 31.55
CA LEU A 114 -13.84 15.30 32.98
C LEU A 114 -13.59 16.55 33.83
N GLU A 115 -12.58 17.34 33.48
CA GLU A 115 -12.28 18.60 34.15
C GLU A 115 -13.44 19.61 34.00
N SER A 116 -13.99 19.76 32.80
CA SER A 116 -15.17 20.62 32.57
C SER A 116 -16.42 20.17 33.34
N LEU A 117 -16.62 18.85 33.47
CA LEU A 117 -17.72 18.29 34.25
C LEU A 117 -17.52 18.53 35.75
N SER A 118 -16.28 18.40 36.24
CA SER A 118 -15.93 18.68 37.64
C SER A 118 -16.20 20.15 37.98
N GLU A 119 -15.70 21.09 37.17
CA GLU A 119 -15.94 22.53 37.36
C GLU A 119 -17.44 22.88 37.34
N SER A 120 -18.20 22.23 36.45
CA SER A 120 -19.66 22.42 36.40
C SER A 120 -20.40 21.87 37.62
N ALA A 121 -19.88 20.81 38.26
CA ALA A 121 -20.47 20.22 39.45
C ALA A 121 -20.19 21.07 40.71
N ASP A 122 -19.01 21.66 40.81
CA ASP A 122 -18.63 22.53 41.94
C ASP A 122 -19.35 23.90 41.92
N THR A 123 -19.84 24.34 40.75
CA THR A 123 -20.62 25.58 40.63
C THR A 123 -22.09 25.45 41.04
N ASP A 124 -22.58 24.22 41.29
CA ASP A 124 -23.96 23.91 41.70
C ASP A 124 -24.11 23.68 43.22
N GLU A 125 -23.15 24.17 44.03
CA GLU A 125 -23.26 24.11 45.49
C GLU A 125 -24.33 25.12 45.96
N PRO A 126 -25.49 24.68 46.51
CA PRO A 126 -26.53 25.59 46.92
C PRO A 126 -26.08 26.34 48.17
N HIS A 127 -25.78 27.63 48.02
CA HIS A 127 -25.64 28.56 49.13
C HIS A 127 -26.99 28.76 49.82
N ASN A 128 -27.45 27.77 50.60
CA ASN A 128 -28.60 27.96 51.47
C ASN A 128 -28.12 28.19 52.91
N LYS A 129 -27.79 29.45 53.19
CA LYS A 129 -27.77 30.00 54.54
C LYS A 129 -29.04 30.83 54.73
N ARG A 130 -30.05 30.25 55.38
CA ARG A 130 -30.73 30.79 56.58
C ARG A 130 -32.03 30.04 56.88
#